data_AF-A0A8T7J945-F1
#
_entry.id   AF-A0A8T7J945-F1
#
_cell.length_a   1.000
_cell.length_b   1.000
_cell.length_c   1.000
_cell.angle_alpha   90.00
_cell.angle_beta   90.00
_cell.angle_gamma   90.00
#
_symmetry.space_group_name_H-M   'P 1'
#
loop_
_entity.id
_entity.type
_entity.pdbx_description
1 polymer ?
#
loop_
_entity_poly.entity_id
_entity_poly.type
_entity_poly.pdbx_seq_one_letter_code
_entity_poly.pdbx_strand_id
1 'polypeptide(L)'
;MVIDGNNNNVDSLDGDDNLDINGDNNTVNGGDGDDDVNVDGNYNVVDTGDDDDAVVVNGDENNISLDSGSDHAFVSMEANDNILDGGRGFDTIEFEGNRDEYEIVQVGPDLYQVTHIKSGLTNYFTDFEEVEFADGVYIPNAPEGVTGETGAAGQDGVDGQDGATGATGQKGDQGVTGEAGADGQDGATGQKGEQGETGAAGEDGADGEDGAD
;
A
#
# COMPACT_ATOMS: atom_id res chain seq x y z
N MET A 1 -26.96 -29.15 -13.39
CA MET A 1 -28.16 -29.72 -12.76
C MET A 1 -28.76 -28.63 -11.90
N VAL A 2 -30.06 -28.34 -12.03
CA VAL A 2 -30.72 -27.32 -11.19
C VAL A 2 -31.39 -27.99 -9.99
N ILE A 3 -31.13 -27.47 -8.79
CA ILE A 3 -31.63 -27.98 -7.52
C ILE A 3 -32.32 -26.84 -6.79
N ASP A 4 -33.64 -26.94 -6.66
CA ASP A 4 -34.45 -25.95 -5.96
C ASP A 4 -35.01 -26.52 -4.65
N GLY A 5 -34.97 -25.73 -3.59
CA GLY A 5 -35.58 -26.07 -2.30
C GLY A 5 -35.11 -25.13 -1.20
N ASN A 6 -35.89 -24.95 -0.13
CA ASN A 6 -35.45 -24.06 0.96
C ASN A 6 -34.16 -24.56 1.65
N ASN A 7 -33.99 -25.88 1.78
CA ASN A 7 -32.81 -26.50 2.36
C ASN A 7 -32.31 -27.59 1.42
N ASN A 8 -31.14 -27.42 0.82
CA ASN A 8 -30.56 -28.39 -0.11
C ASN A 8 -29.32 -29.04 0.50
N ASN A 9 -29.17 -30.35 0.28
CA ASN A 9 -27.99 -31.11 0.65
C ASN A 9 -27.58 -31.95 -0.57
N VAL A 10 -26.50 -31.56 -1.20
CA VAL A 10 -26.05 -32.04 -2.51
C VAL A 10 -24.70 -32.72 -2.34
N ASP A 11 -24.54 -33.84 -3.03
CA ASP A 11 -23.33 -34.67 -3.09
C ASP A 11 -23.26 -35.18 -4.53
N SER A 12 -22.37 -34.62 -5.35
CA SER A 12 -22.24 -34.93 -6.79
C SER A 12 -21.49 -36.23 -7.02
N LEU A 13 -20.59 -36.59 -6.11
CA LEU A 13 -19.68 -37.74 -6.19
C LEU A 13 -18.63 -37.54 -7.29
N ASP A 14 -18.09 -38.61 -7.87
CA ASP A 14 -17.05 -38.52 -8.90
C ASP A 14 -17.59 -38.01 -10.26
N GLY A 15 -16.77 -37.19 -10.92
CA GLY A 15 -16.86 -36.74 -12.30
C GLY A 15 -17.26 -35.27 -12.42
N ASP A 16 -16.86 -34.64 -13.52
CA ASP A 16 -17.11 -33.22 -13.80
C ASP A 16 -18.62 -32.90 -13.77
N ASP A 17 -19.04 -32.16 -12.76
CA ASP A 17 -20.42 -31.75 -12.53
C ASP A 17 -20.61 -30.25 -12.74
N ASN A 18 -21.84 -29.89 -13.08
CA ASN A 18 -22.24 -28.50 -13.20
C ASN A 18 -23.50 -28.34 -12.37
N LEU A 19 -23.47 -27.57 -11.29
CA LEU A 19 -24.49 -27.49 -10.27
C LEU A 19 -25.02 -26.06 -10.16
N ASP A 20 -26.34 -25.90 -10.27
CA ASP A 20 -27.05 -24.66 -9.99
C ASP A 20 -28.01 -24.90 -8.82
N ILE A 21 -27.72 -24.33 -7.65
CA ILE A 21 -28.40 -24.65 -6.40
C ILE A 21 -29.06 -23.39 -5.83
N ASN A 22 -30.39 -23.41 -5.72
CA ASN A 22 -31.19 -22.32 -5.19
C ASN A 22 -31.88 -22.72 -3.89
N GLY A 23 -31.66 -21.98 -2.82
CA GLY A 23 -32.31 -22.23 -1.54
C GLY A 23 -32.05 -21.15 -0.50
N ASP A 24 -32.61 -21.32 0.71
CA ASP A 24 -32.22 -20.46 1.84
C ASP A 24 -30.94 -20.98 2.50
N ASN A 25 -30.84 -22.30 2.68
CA ASN A 25 -29.68 -22.98 3.29
C ASN A 25 -29.19 -24.10 2.37
N ASN A 26 -27.93 -24.07 1.96
CA ASN A 26 -27.39 -25.07 1.04
C ASN A 26 -26.12 -25.70 1.62
N THR A 27 -26.00 -27.01 1.49
CA THR A 27 -24.78 -27.78 1.76
C THR A 27 -24.42 -28.56 0.51
N VAL A 28 -23.20 -28.38 0.03
CA VAL A 28 -22.71 -28.94 -1.23
C VAL A 28 -21.39 -29.63 -0.99
N ASN A 29 -21.27 -30.83 -1.55
CA ASN A 29 -20.03 -31.58 -1.71
C ASN A 29 -19.89 -31.90 -3.20
N GLY A 30 -18.91 -31.29 -3.88
CA GLY A 30 -18.65 -31.48 -5.30
C GLY A 30 -18.15 -32.91 -5.55
N GLY A 31 -17.02 -33.27 -4.94
CA GLY A 31 -16.50 -34.63 -4.98
C GLY A 31 -15.14 -34.68 -5.68
N ASP A 32 -14.96 -35.63 -6.60
CA ASP A 32 -13.76 -35.68 -7.45
C ASP A 32 -14.16 -35.14 -8.83
N GLY A 33 -13.32 -34.33 -9.48
CA GLY A 33 -13.51 -33.88 -10.87
C GLY A 33 -13.69 -32.37 -10.98
N ASP A 34 -13.49 -31.84 -12.20
CA ASP A 34 -13.54 -30.39 -12.44
C ASP A 34 -15.01 -29.88 -12.38
N ASP A 35 -15.42 -29.32 -11.24
CA ASP A 35 -16.82 -28.95 -10.97
C ASP A 35 -17.11 -27.45 -11.18
N ASP A 36 -18.22 -27.15 -11.84
CA ASP A 36 -18.82 -25.81 -11.91
C ASP A 36 -19.96 -25.69 -10.89
N VAL A 37 -19.73 -25.03 -9.74
CA VAL A 37 -20.70 -24.96 -8.63
C VAL A 37 -21.23 -23.54 -8.43
N ASN A 38 -22.51 -23.33 -8.72
CA ASN A 38 -23.22 -22.07 -8.49
C ASN A 38 -24.26 -22.24 -7.37
N VAL A 39 -24.13 -21.46 -6.30
CA VAL A 39 -24.98 -21.56 -5.11
C VAL A 39 -25.53 -20.21 -4.71
N ASP A 40 -26.86 -20.12 -4.70
CA ASP A 40 -27.62 -18.97 -4.21
C ASP A 40 -28.33 -19.32 -2.91
N GLY A 41 -28.19 -18.48 -1.88
CA GLY A 41 -28.97 -18.58 -0.66
C GLY A 41 -28.53 -17.63 0.45
N ASN A 42 -29.09 -17.72 1.64
CA ASN A 42 -28.63 -16.90 2.77
C ASN A 42 -27.43 -17.56 3.47
N TYR A 43 -27.45 -18.89 3.59
CA TYR A 43 -26.43 -19.66 4.29
C TYR A 43 -25.93 -20.80 3.41
N ASN A 44 -24.68 -20.75 2.97
CA ASN A 44 -24.12 -21.79 2.10
C ASN A 44 -22.86 -22.40 2.72
N VAL A 45 -22.78 -23.72 2.69
CA VAL A 45 -21.57 -24.48 3.01
C VAL A 45 -21.21 -25.27 1.76
N VAL A 46 -20.07 -24.94 1.15
CA VAL A 46 -19.64 -25.53 -0.11
C VAL A 46 -18.26 -26.12 0.09
N ASP A 47 -18.11 -27.38 -0.31
CA ASP A 47 -16.84 -28.07 -0.48
C ASP A 47 -16.83 -28.52 -1.93
N THR A 48 -15.92 -27.99 -2.77
CA THR A 48 -15.88 -28.33 -4.19
C THR A 48 -15.17 -29.68 -4.38
N GLY A 49 -14.06 -29.89 -3.67
CA GLY A 49 -13.43 -31.19 -3.54
C GLY A 49 -12.08 -31.27 -4.25
N ASP A 50 -11.81 -32.39 -4.91
CA ASP A 50 -10.53 -32.61 -5.60
C ASP A 50 -10.65 -32.27 -7.10
N ASP A 51 -9.56 -31.76 -7.68
CA ASP A 51 -9.38 -31.29 -9.08
C ASP A 51 -9.74 -29.82 -9.30
N ASP A 52 -9.67 -29.31 -10.55
CA ASP A 52 -9.70 -27.86 -10.80
C ASP A 52 -11.16 -27.36 -10.87
N ASP A 53 -11.61 -26.65 -9.84
CA ASP A 53 -13.01 -26.25 -9.65
C ASP A 53 -13.28 -24.76 -9.92
N ALA A 54 -14.53 -24.47 -10.28
CA ALA A 54 -15.05 -23.12 -10.39
C ALA A 54 -16.29 -22.96 -9.51
N VAL A 55 -16.23 -22.05 -8.54
CA VAL A 55 -17.35 -21.79 -7.62
C VAL A 55 -17.85 -20.36 -7.70
N VAL A 56 -19.16 -20.21 -7.73
CA VAL A 56 -19.86 -18.93 -7.57
C VAL A 56 -20.79 -19.08 -6.38
N VAL A 57 -20.57 -18.30 -5.32
CA VAL A 57 -21.46 -18.32 -4.17
C VAL A 57 -21.99 -16.92 -3.87
N ASN A 58 -23.31 -16.82 -3.88
CA ASN A 58 -24.04 -15.62 -3.49
C ASN A 58 -24.78 -15.89 -2.19
N GLY A 59 -24.80 -14.89 -1.32
CA GLY A 59 -25.54 -15.00 -0.08
C GLY A 59 -25.02 -14.17 1.05
N ASP A 60 -25.69 -14.30 2.19
CA ASP A 60 -25.32 -13.58 3.39
C ASP A 60 -24.06 -14.19 4.04
N GLU A 61 -24.14 -15.45 4.49
CA GLU A 61 -23.07 -16.14 5.22
C GLU A 61 -22.64 -17.41 4.47
N ASN A 62 -21.46 -17.37 3.85
CA ASN A 62 -20.92 -18.49 3.07
C ASN A 62 -19.65 -19.07 3.69
N ASN A 63 -19.55 -20.39 3.76
CA ASN A 63 -18.34 -21.11 4.17
C ASN A 63 -17.91 -22.04 3.03
N ILE A 64 -16.80 -21.70 2.38
CA ILE A 64 -16.38 -22.30 1.11
C ILE A 64 -15.00 -22.89 1.28
N SER A 65 -14.86 -24.16 0.89
CA SER A 65 -13.61 -24.92 0.80
C SER A 65 -13.43 -25.34 -0.65
N LEU A 66 -12.27 -25.04 -1.23
CA LEU A 66 -11.90 -25.52 -2.57
C LEU A 66 -11.05 -26.81 -2.52
N ASP A 67 -10.64 -27.25 -1.32
CA ASP A 67 -9.76 -28.40 -1.03
C ASP A 67 -8.51 -28.52 -1.91
N SER A 68 -8.54 -29.16 -3.09
CA SER A 68 -7.33 -29.21 -3.91
C SER A 68 -7.55 -29.17 -5.39
N GLY A 69 -6.80 -28.31 -6.05
CA GLY A 69 -6.98 -27.99 -7.44
C GLY A 69 -6.22 -26.72 -7.77
N SER A 70 -6.39 -26.21 -8.97
CA SER A 70 -6.10 -24.81 -9.26
C SER A 70 -7.42 -24.09 -9.45
N ASP A 71 -7.99 -23.65 -8.34
CA ASP A 71 -9.40 -23.33 -8.28
C ASP A 71 -9.69 -21.85 -8.54
N HIS A 72 -10.92 -21.56 -8.96
CA HIS A 72 -11.39 -20.20 -9.13
C HIS A 72 -12.71 -19.96 -8.41
N ALA A 73 -12.68 -19.06 -7.42
CA ALA A 73 -13.84 -18.65 -6.67
C ALA A 73 -14.29 -17.24 -7.02
N PHE A 74 -15.58 -17.07 -7.29
CA PHE A 74 -16.25 -15.78 -7.31
C PHE A 74 -17.17 -15.66 -6.11
N VAL A 75 -16.96 -14.63 -5.29
CA VAL A 75 -17.81 -14.37 -4.12
C VAL A 75 -18.35 -12.96 -4.14
N SER A 76 -19.68 -12.88 -4.09
CA SER A 76 -20.37 -11.61 -3.88
C SER A 76 -20.07 -11.09 -2.48
N MET A 77 -19.28 -10.02 -2.42
CA MET A 77 -18.93 -9.32 -1.17
C MET A 77 -20.08 -8.43 -0.64
N GLU A 78 -21.32 -8.68 -1.07
CA GLU A 78 -22.50 -7.93 -0.65
C GLU A 78 -23.00 -8.31 0.76
N ALA A 79 -22.30 -9.22 1.45
CA ALA A 79 -22.63 -9.63 2.81
C ALA A 79 -21.43 -9.82 3.74
N ASN A 80 -21.72 -10.12 5.01
CA ASN A 80 -20.72 -10.33 6.08
C ASN A 80 -20.48 -11.81 6.34
N ASP A 81 -19.32 -12.10 6.92
CA ASP A 81 -19.01 -13.40 7.51
C ASP A 81 -18.88 -14.53 6.47
N ASN A 82 -18.55 -14.17 5.22
CA ASN A 82 -18.05 -15.12 4.24
C ASN A 82 -16.64 -15.55 4.60
N ILE A 83 -16.42 -16.87 4.59
CA ILE A 83 -15.15 -17.52 4.87
C ILE A 83 -14.82 -18.38 3.66
N LEU A 84 -13.65 -18.14 3.09
CA LEU A 84 -13.14 -18.89 1.95
C LEU A 84 -11.79 -19.49 2.28
N ASP A 85 -11.61 -20.75 1.90
CA ASP A 85 -10.37 -21.49 2.02
C ASP A 85 -10.05 -22.07 0.64
N GLY A 86 -8.99 -21.56 0.00
CA GLY A 86 -8.53 -22.06 -1.29
C GLY A 86 -7.88 -23.45 -1.19
N GLY A 87 -7.44 -23.86 0.01
CA GLY A 87 -6.88 -25.18 0.21
C GLY A 87 -5.51 -25.35 -0.44
N ARG A 88 -5.39 -26.32 -1.35
CA ARG A 88 -4.14 -26.77 -1.95
C ARG A 88 -4.16 -26.56 -3.46
N GLY A 89 -3.48 -25.54 -3.91
CA GLY A 89 -2.84 -25.57 -5.21
C GLY A 89 -2.51 -24.18 -5.70
N PHE A 90 -3.14 -23.75 -6.79
CA PHE A 90 -3.01 -22.37 -7.25
C PHE A 90 -4.40 -21.79 -7.39
N ASP A 91 -4.79 -21.02 -6.39
CA ASP A 91 -6.18 -20.68 -6.18
C ASP A 91 -6.37 -19.18 -6.36
N THR A 92 -7.44 -18.84 -7.05
CA THR A 92 -7.77 -17.48 -7.44
C THR A 92 -9.14 -17.11 -6.91
N ILE A 93 -9.27 -15.87 -6.43
CA ILE A 93 -10.54 -15.34 -5.94
C ILE A 93 -10.85 -13.99 -6.56
N GLU A 94 -12.00 -13.89 -7.21
CA GLU A 94 -12.48 -12.65 -7.83
C GLU A 94 -13.46 -11.92 -6.90
N PHE A 95 -13.19 -10.63 -6.67
CA PHE A 95 -14.12 -9.72 -6.00
C PHE A 95 -14.74 -8.74 -6.99
N GLU A 96 -16.03 -8.47 -6.82
CA GLU A 96 -16.71 -7.42 -7.57
C GLU A 96 -16.06 -6.05 -7.33
N GLY A 97 -16.00 -5.20 -8.37
CA GLY A 97 -15.53 -3.83 -8.24
C GLY A 97 -14.01 -3.65 -8.31
N ASN A 98 -13.54 -2.45 -7.92
CA ASN A 98 -12.13 -2.08 -8.00
C ASN A 98 -11.44 -2.20 -6.63
N ARG A 99 -10.11 -2.34 -6.63
CA ARG A 99 -9.30 -2.47 -5.40
C ARG A 99 -9.45 -1.32 -4.42
N ASP A 100 -9.74 -0.10 -4.88
CA ASP A 100 -9.91 1.07 -4.01
C ASP A 100 -11.24 1.07 -3.25
N GLU A 101 -12.11 0.10 -3.52
CA GLU A 101 -13.36 -0.14 -2.79
C GLU A 101 -13.17 -1.09 -1.60
N TYR A 102 -11.99 -1.72 -1.48
CA TYR A 102 -11.70 -2.76 -0.48
C TYR A 102 -10.45 -2.46 0.35
N GLU A 103 -10.48 -2.86 1.61
CA GLU A 103 -9.34 -2.90 2.51
C GLU A 103 -9.03 -4.35 2.85
N ILE A 104 -7.83 -4.84 2.50
CA ILE A 104 -7.35 -6.19 2.83
C ILE A 104 -6.27 -6.09 3.92
N VAL A 105 -6.46 -6.83 5.01
CA VAL A 105 -5.56 -6.86 6.16
C VAL A 105 -5.24 -8.31 6.51
N GLN A 106 -3.96 -8.65 6.58
CA GLN A 106 -3.55 -9.95 7.11
C GLN A 106 -3.76 -9.97 8.64
N VAL A 107 -4.57 -10.91 9.12
CA VAL A 107 -4.96 -11.02 10.54
C VAL A 107 -4.44 -12.30 11.21
N GLY A 108 -3.88 -13.22 10.43
CA GLY A 108 -3.23 -14.44 10.91
C GLY A 108 -2.22 -14.98 9.91
N PRO A 109 -1.59 -16.14 10.19
CA PRO A 109 -0.81 -16.88 9.19
C PRO A 109 -1.75 -17.25 8.03
N ASP A 110 -1.44 -16.73 6.84
CA ASP A 110 -2.20 -16.90 5.59
C ASP A 110 -3.70 -16.54 5.63
N LEU A 111 -4.21 -16.05 6.77
CA LEU A 111 -5.56 -15.54 6.96
C LEU A 111 -5.65 -14.03 6.73
N TYR A 112 -6.53 -13.65 5.80
CA TYR A 112 -6.80 -12.27 5.43
C TYR A 112 -8.24 -11.89 5.76
N GLN A 113 -8.40 -10.69 6.30
CA GLN A 113 -9.68 -10.01 6.42
C GLN A 113 -9.82 -9.04 5.25
N VAL A 114 -10.91 -9.10 4.52
CA VAL A 114 -11.28 -8.14 3.48
C VAL A 114 -12.51 -7.36 3.92
N THR A 115 -12.45 -6.03 3.83
CA THR A 115 -13.57 -5.15 4.19
C THR A 115 -13.92 -4.26 3.02
N HIS A 116 -15.18 -4.27 2.59
CA HIS A 116 -15.67 -3.32 1.59
C HIS A 116 -15.88 -1.95 2.25
N ILE A 117 -15.14 -0.92 1.82
CA ILE A 117 -14.98 0.36 2.51
C ILE A 117 -16.30 1.11 2.66
N LYS A 118 -17.17 1.04 1.65
CA LYS A 118 -18.43 1.80 1.62
C LYS A 118 -19.51 1.17 2.49
N SER A 119 -19.66 -0.15 2.45
CA SER A 119 -20.68 -0.86 3.22
C SER A 119 -20.19 -1.20 4.64
N GLY A 120 -18.88 -1.29 4.85
CA GLY A 120 -18.26 -1.76 6.08
C GLY A 120 -18.43 -3.26 6.29
N LEU A 121 -18.81 -4.01 5.25
CA LEU A 121 -18.98 -5.45 5.33
C LEU A 121 -17.63 -6.14 5.31
N THR A 122 -17.48 -7.20 6.12
CA THR A 122 -16.19 -7.86 6.34
C THR A 122 -16.30 -9.36 6.09
N ASN A 123 -15.30 -9.90 5.38
CA ASN A 123 -15.18 -11.30 5.00
C ASN A 123 -13.73 -11.77 5.19
N TYR A 124 -13.50 -13.08 5.07
CA TYR A 124 -12.21 -13.70 5.32
C TYR A 124 -11.86 -14.68 4.21
N PHE A 125 -10.58 -14.71 3.85
CA PHE A 125 -10.04 -15.73 2.96
C PHE A 125 -8.69 -16.23 3.46
N THR A 126 -8.36 -17.48 3.14
CA THR A 126 -7.06 -18.13 3.38
C THR A 126 -6.63 -18.91 2.16
N ASP A 127 -5.33 -19.11 2.01
CA ASP A 127 -4.75 -20.02 1.02
C ASP A 127 -5.17 -19.69 -0.44
N PHE A 128 -5.12 -18.40 -0.80
CA PHE A 128 -5.26 -17.93 -2.19
C PHE A 128 -3.96 -17.29 -2.69
N GLU A 129 -3.55 -17.62 -3.91
CA GLU A 129 -2.37 -17.05 -4.57
C GLU A 129 -2.65 -15.70 -5.20
N GLU A 130 -3.85 -15.50 -5.76
CA GLU A 130 -4.23 -14.24 -6.40
C GLU A 130 -5.65 -13.81 -6.02
N VAL A 131 -5.80 -12.52 -5.71
CA VAL A 131 -7.09 -11.87 -5.54
C VAL A 131 -7.30 -10.91 -6.71
N GLU A 132 -8.29 -11.21 -7.54
CA GLU A 132 -8.62 -10.45 -8.74
C GLU A 132 -9.68 -9.39 -8.47
N PHE A 133 -9.49 -8.22 -9.10
CA PHE A 133 -10.42 -7.10 -9.12
C PHE A 133 -10.51 -6.55 -10.54
N ALA A 134 -11.55 -5.75 -10.81
CA ALA A 134 -11.76 -5.16 -12.13
C ALA A 134 -10.58 -4.27 -12.63
N ASP A 135 -9.81 -3.67 -11.72
CA ASP A 135 -8.69 -2.77 -12.04
C ASP A 135 -7.29 -3.39 -11.81
N GLY A 136 -7.21 -4.66 -11.40
CA GLY A 136 -5.95 -5.37 -11.27
C GLY A 136 -5.97 -6.46 -10.20
N VAL A 137 -4.77 -7.02 -9.95
CA VAL A 137 -4.58 -8.16 -9.04
C VAL A 137 -3.90 -7.70 -7.76
N TYR A 138 -4.32 -8.26 -6.63
CA TYR A 138 -3.60 -8.25 -5.36
C TYR A 138 -3.00 -9.65 -5.13
N ILE A 139 -1.73 -9.70 -4.75
CA ILE A 139 -1.03 -10.96 -4.49
C ILE A 139 -0.82 -11.07 -2.98
N PRO A 140 -1.58 -11.92 -2.27
CA PRO A 140 -1.34 -12.24 -0.87
C PRO A 140 0.12 -12.67 -0.66
N ASN A 141 0.70 -12.30 0.49
CA ASN A 141 2.08 -12.63 0.85
C ASN A 141 3.18 -12.20 -0.15
N ALA A 142 2.89 -11.33 -1.12
CA ALA A 142 3.92 -10.79 -1.99
C ALA A 142 5.02 -10.10 -1.15
N PRO A 143 6.31 -10.33 -1.46
CA PRO A 143 7.39 -9.64 -0.75
C PRO A 143 7.15 -8.13 -0.80
N GLU A 144 7.14 -7.46 0.36
CA GLU A 144 7.02 -6.00 0.42
C GLU A 144 7.99 -5.38 -0.61
N GLY A 145 7.45 -4.59 -1.53
CA GLY A 145 8.26 -3.89 -2.51
C GLY A 145 9.33 -3.08 -1.78
N VAL A 146 10.60 -3.25 -2.17
CA VAL A 146 11.69 -2.48 -1.57
C VAL A 146 11.36 -0.99 -1.66
N THR A 147 11.35 -0.29 -0.52
CA THR A 147 11.20 1.16 -0.51
C THR A 147 12.27 1.74 -1.43
N GLY A 148 11.86 2.50 -2.45
CA GLY A 148 12.79 3.12 -3.39
C GLY A 148 13.84 3.94 -2.65
N GLU A 149 15.10 3.86 -3.07
CA GLU A 149 16.19 4.62 -2.44
C GLU A 149 15.87 6.12 -2.42
N THR A 150 16.11 6.78 -1.29
CA THR A 150 16.02 8.24 -1.19
C THR A 150 16.86 8.89 -2.29
N GLY A 151 16.24 9.76 -3.09
CA GLY A 151 16.95 10.46 -4.17
C GLY A 151 18.19 11.20 -3.68
N ALA A 152 19.26 11.18 -4.49
CA ALA A 152 20.51 11.86 -4.16
C ALA A 152 20.30 13.35 -3.86
N ALA A 153 21.07 13.89 -2.91
CA ALA A 153 21.10 15.32 -2.61
C ALA A 153 21.42 16.13 -3.89
N GLY A 154 20.76 17.28 -4.05
CA GLY A 154 21.06 18.20 -5.15
C GLY A 154 22.52 18.69 -5.09
N GLN A 155 23.13 18.93 -6.24
CA GLN A 155 24.48 19.49 -6.31
C GLN A 155 24.51 20.94 -5.77
N ASP A 156 25.59 21.30 -5.09
CA ASP A 156 25.85 22.68 -4.68
C ASP A 156 25.86 23.62 -5.90
N GLY A 157 25.35 24.84 -5.72
CA GLY A 157 25.40 25.88 -6.74
C GLY A 157 26.83 26.30 -7.06
N VAL A 158 27.11 26.66 -8.31
CA VAL A 158 28.43 27.15 -8.73
C VAL A 158 28.76 28.50 -8.07
N ASP A 159 30.01 28.68 -7.66
CA ASP A 159 30.53 29.96 -7.16
C ASP A 159 30.34 31.08 -8.20
N GLY A 160 29.97 32.27 -7.74
CA GLY A 160 29.85 33.46 -8.58
C GLY A 160 31.22 33.88 -9.14
N GLN A 161 31.24 34.38 -10.38
CA GLN A 161 32.48 34.83 -11.02
C GLN A 161 33.08 36.05 -10.31
N ASP A 162 34.40 36.05 -10.14
CA ASP A 162 35.16 37.20 -9.63
C ASP A 162 34.90 38.46 -10.46
N GLY A 163 34.70 39.59 -9.78
CA GLY A 163 34.52 40.89 -10.42
C GLY A 163 35.77 41.32 -11.20
N ALA A 164 35.57 41.98 -12.34
CA ALA A 164 36.67 42.42 -13.21
C ALA A 164 37.66 43.36 -12.48
N THR A 165 38.96 43.08 -12.61
CA THR A 165 40.04 43.94 -12.10
C THR A 165 39.95 45.35 -12.70
N GLY A 166 39.93 46.37 -11.84
CA GLY A 166 39.89 47.77 -12.26
C GLY A 166 41.09 48.19 -13.10
N ALA A 167 40.87 49.08 -14.08
CA ALA A 167 41.89 49.54 -15.01
C ALA A 167 43.06 50.25 -14.29
N THR A 168 44.30 49.93 -14.68
CA THR A 168 45.52 50.58 -14.17
C THR A 168 45.55 52.06 -14.55
N GLY A 169 45.71 52.95 -13.56
CA GLY A 169 45.82 54.40 -13.77
C GLY A 169 47.08 54.79 -14.54
N GLN A 170 46.96 55.82 -15.40
CA GLN A 170 48.10 56.36 -16.16
C GLN A 170 49.09 57.10 -15.25
N LYS A 171 50.39 56.96 -15.54
CA LYS A 171 51.49 57.60 -14.82
C LYS A 171 51.55 59.11 -15.14
N GLY A 172 51.45 59.96 -14.12
CA GLY A 172 51.59 61.42 -14.26
C GLY A 172 53.05 61.91 -14.26
N ASP A 173 53.29 63.03 -14.95
CA ASP A 173 54.60 63.70 -15.04
C ASP A 173 54.99 64.47 -13.76
N GLN A 174 56.31 64.62 -13.56
CA GLN A 174 56.96 65.22 -12.39
C GLN A 174 56.84 66.77 -12.38
N GLY A 175 56.29 67.33 -11.30
CA GLY A 175 55.90 68.75 -11.18
C GLY A 175 56.96 69.71 -10.61
N VAL A 176 56.53 70.94 -10.33
CA VAL A 176 57.22 71.86 -9.40
C VAL A 176 56.24 72.41 -8.35
N THR A 177 56.73 72.40 -7.11
CA THR A 177 56.03 72.58 -5.83
C THR A 177 55.61 74.03 -5.55
N GLY A 178 54.39 74.20 -5.00
CA GLY A 178 53.92 75.42 -4.33
C GLY A 178 53.36 75.09 -2.95
N GLU A 179 53.58 76.00 -2.00
CA GLU A 179 53.46 75.80 -0.54
C GLU A 179 52.05 75.45 -0.03
N ALA A 180 52.03 74.80 1.13
CA ALA A 180 50.88 74.24 1.80
C ALA A 180 49.91 75.29 2.35
N GLY A 181 48.61 75.04 2.18
CA GLY A 181 47.50 75.70 2.87
C GLY A 181 46.58 74.67 3.51
N ALA A 182 46.06 75.00 4.69
CA ALA A 182 45.53 74.12 5.73
C ALA A 182 44.43 73.12 5.34
N ASP A 183 44.37 72.06 6.14
CA ASP A 183 43.47 70.90 6.03
C ASP A 183 41.98 71.27 6.06
N GLY A 184 41.21 70.69 5.14
CA GLY A 184 39.75 70.65 5.14
C GLY A 184 39.26 69.21 5.34
N GLN A 185 38.26 69.04 6.20
CA GLN A 185 37.82 67.79 6.83
C GLN A 185 37.40 66.66 5.87
N ASP A 186 37.61 65.42 6.33
CA ASP A 186 37.20 64.17 5.67
C ASP A 186 35.69 64.10 5.35
N GLY A 187 35.36 63.58 4.17
CA GLY A 187 33.99 63.19 3.84
C GLY A 187 33.60 61.88 4.53
N ALA A 188 32.35 61.76 4.97
CA ALA A 188 31.88 60.62 5.76
C ALA A 188 32.00 59.27 5.02
N THR A 189 32.62 58.28 5.69
CA THR A 189 32.66 56.88 5.28
C THR A 189 31.24 56.29 5.21
N GLY A 190 30.89 55.62 4.11
CA GLY A 190 29.64 54.87 3.99
C GLY A 190 29.57 53.74 5.04
N GLN A 191 28.37 53.51 5.60
CA GLN A 191 28.19 52.55 6.68
C GLN A 191 28.50 51.11 6.23
N LYS A 192 29.23 50.38 7.06
CA LYS A 192 29.46 48.94 6.95
C LYS A 192 28.12 48.21 7.16
N GLY A 193 27.79 47.25 6.29
CA GLY A 193 26.60 46.41 6.47
C GLY A 193 26.62 45.64 7.80
N GLU A 194 25.43 45.38 8.34
CA GLU A 194 25.23 44.75 9.65
C GLU A 194 25.87 43.36 9.73
N GLN A 195 26.43 43.04 10.90
CA GLN A 195 27.00 41.73 11.20
C GLN A 195 25.87 40.70 11.32
N GLY A 196 26.02 39.53 10.68
CA GLY A 196 25.05 38.45 10.77
C GLY A 196 24.80 38.00 12.22
N GLU A 197 23.57 37.56 12.51
CA GLU A 197 23.15 37.13 13.84
C GLU A 197 24.03 35.98 14.37
N THR A 198 24.45 36.10 15.63
CA THR A 198 25.17 35.04 16.35
C THR A 198 24.24 33.83 16.52
N GLY A 199 24.74 32.64 16.21
CA GLY A 199 24.00 31.39 16.38
C GLY A 199 23.50 31.18 17.82
N ALA A 200 22.39 30.44 17.96
CA ALA A 200 21.75 30.16 19.24
C ALA A 200 22.73 29.56 20.27
N ALA A 201 22.53 29.90 21.54
CA ALA A 201 23.32 29.38 22.65
C ALA A 201 23.19 27.84 22.72
N GLY A 202 24.30 27.16 22.99
CA GLY A 202 24.28 25.73 23.27
C GLY A 202 23.50 25.44 24.56
N GLU A 203 22.84 24.29 24.60
CA GLU A 203 22.08 23.82 25.76
C GLU A 203 22.97 23.68 27.02
N ASP A 204 22.40 23.93 28.20
CA ASP A 204 23.10 23.79 29.47
C ASP A 204 23.59 22.34 29.65
N GLY A 205 24.88 22.19 30.00
CA GLY A 205 25.46 20.89 30.33
C GLY A 205 24.94 20.35 31.67
N ALA A 206 24.66 19.04 31.71
CA ALA A 206 23.99 18.37 32.82
C ALA A 206 24.74 18.37 34.16
N ASP A 207 23.95 18.09 35.19
CA ASP A 207 24.15 18.13 36.64
C ASP A 207 25.47 17.53 37.19
N GLY A 208 25.87 18.00 38.38
CA GLY A 208 26.88 17.35 39.22
C GLY A 208 26.30 16.91 40.56
N GLU A 209 26.32 15.60 40.81
CA GLU A 209 25.81 14.92 42.02
C GLU A 209 26.59 15.23 43.31
N ASP A 210 25.83 15.20 44.42
CA ASP A 210 26.09 14.64 45.76
C ASP A 210 27.43 14.82 46.51
N GLY A 211 27.32 14.89 47.86
CA GLY A 211 28.34 14.31 48.74
C GLY A 211 28.41 14.79 50.20
N ALA A 212 27.68 14.09 51.09
CA ALA A 212 27.94 13.73 52.50
C ALA A 212 28.49 14.74 53.54
N ASP A 213 27.85 14.76 54.73
CA ASP A 213 28.45 15.14 56.03
C ASP A 213 28.81 13.88 56.84
#